data_AF-I2CPM7-F1
#
_entry.id   AF-I2CPM7-F1
#
_cell.length_a   1.000
_cell.length_b   1.000
_cell.length_c   1.000
_cell.angle_alpha   90.00
_cell.angle_beta   90.00
_cell.angle_gamma   90.00
#
_symmetry.space_group_name_H-M   'P 1'
#
loop_
_entity.id
_entity.type
_entity.pdbx_description
1 polymer ?
#
loop_
_entity_poly.entity_id
_entity_poly.type
_entity_poly.pdbx_seq_one_letter_code
_entity_poly.pdbx_strand_id
1 'polypeptide(L)'
;MLLGPLRESGAFEMVVVRSLHLHKVPVRSVGAGQCVTLTFAPEAEEAICLEGLLCPESPNEGPPCSPLQGGQGVQICENAKINHGRDVAEGSVDERLFTSGVPRALTTKTYKGIVLVSPAACPVAALEFEAEIVVLSDTHGPLSCNLEPSLHIHKTRQTAKLLSIDQGRRSSAGKGETVHCRFRFLFHAEYVRVGMMIVVRIGRTVAVGWVVQRC
;
A
#
# COMPACT_ATOMS: atom_id res chain seq x y z
N MET A 1 -6.84 8.52 9.40
CA MET A 1 -6.34 7.47 8.46
C MET A 1 -5.05 6.89 9.02
N LEU A 2 -4.63 5.72 8.57
CA LEU A 2 -3.34 5.11 8.91
C LEU A 2 -2.36 5.26 7.74
N LEU A 3 -1.14 5.74 8.02
CA LEU A 3 -0.06 5.85 7.06
C LEU A 3 1.03 4.83 7.42
N GLY A 4 1.42 3.99 6.47
CA GLY A 4 2.47 2.99 6.67
C GLY A 4 2.62 2.05 5.47
N PRO A 5 3.53 1.07 5.50
CA PRO A 5 4.40 0.75 6.62
C PRO A 5 5.51 1.77 6.80
N LEU A 6 5.95 2.00 8.03
CA LEU A 6 7.20 2.70 8.28
C LEU A 6 8.39 1.78 8.03
N ARG A 7 9.42 2.29 7.36
CA ARG A 7 10.57 1.51 6.89
C ARG A 7 11.26 0.67 7.98
N GLU A 8 11.39 1.22 9.19
CA GLU A 8 12.13 0.57 10.28
C GLU A 8 11.28 -0.41 11.08
N SER A 9 10.02 -0.06 11.36
CA SER A 9 9.17 -0.83 12.27
C SER A 9 8.10 -1.67 11.57
N GLY A 10 7.80 -1.39 10.30
CA GLY A 10 6.61 -1.91 9.62
C GLY A 10 5.28 -1.38 10.18
N ALA A 11 5.33 -0.44 11.14
CA ALA A 11 4.14 0.07 11.81
C ALA A 11 3.32 1.02 10.93
N PHE A 12 2.07 1.22 11.32
CA PHE A 12 1.18 2.21 10.73
C PHE A 12 0.91 3.29 11.77
N GLU A 13 1.17 4.55 11.43
CA GLU A 13 0.93 5.69 12.31
C GLU A 13 -0.40 6.37 11.92
N MET A 14 -1.16 6.82 12.92
CA MET A 14 -2.39 7.58 12.69
C MET A 14 -2.03 8.97 12.19
N VAL A 15 -2.69 9.39 11.11
CA VAL A 15 -2.50 10.71 10.51
C VAL A 15 -3.83 11.36 10.18
N VAL A 16 -3.83 12.69 10.26
CA VAL A 16 -4.94 13.56 9.85
C VAL A 16 -4.56 14.22 8.53
N VAL A 17 -5.45 14.11 7.54
CA VAL A 17 -5.30 14.79 6.25
C VAL A 17 -5.81 16.22 6.42
N ARG A 18 -4.95 17.21 6.21
CA ARG A 18 -5.27 18.64 6.31
C ARG A 18 -5.94 19.16 5.05
N SER A 19 -5.44 18.76 3.88
CA SER A 19 -5.95 19.23 2.59
C SER A 19 -5.78 18.19 1.50
N LEU A 20 -6.69 18.23 0.52
CA LEU A 20 -6.70 17.39 -0.67
C LEU A 20 -6.76 18.29 -1.89
N HIS A 21 -5.95 18.00 -2.90
CA HIS A 21 -5.91 18.74 -4.16
C HIS A 21 -6.02 17.79 -5.34
N LEU A 22 -6.99 18.03 -6.23
CA LEU A 22 -7.14 17.37 -7.51
C LEU A 22 -6.71 18.35 -8.62
N HIS A 23 -5.67 18.01 -9.39
CA HIS A 23 -5.13 18.89 -10.45
C HIS A 23 -4.92 20.35 -9.99
N LYS A 24 -4.35 20.53 -8.79
CA LYS A 24 -4.11 21.84 -8.11
C LYS A 24 -5.35 22.55 -7.57
N VAL A 25 -6.54 21.97 -7.68
CA VAL A 25 -7.78 22.51 -7.11
C VAL A 25 -8.04 21.87 -5.75
N PRO A 26 -8.25 22.64 -4.67
CA PRO A 26 -8.60 22.08 -3.38
C PRO A 26 -9.97 21.41 -3.45
N VAL A 27 -10.06 20.18 -2.94
CA VAL A 27 -11.29 19.38 -2.91
C VAL A 27 -11.52 18.85 -1.50
N ARG A 28 -12.77 18.53 -1.15
CA ARG A 28 -13.14 17.97 0.16
C ARG A 28 -13.19 16.44 0.15
N SER A 29 -13.37 15.83 -1.01
CA SER A 29 -13.51 14.40 -1.18
C SER A 29 -13.00 13.98 -2.55
N VAL A 30 -12.57 12.74 -2.64
CA VAL A 30 -12.04 12.13 -3.87
C VAL A 30 -12.59 10.71 -3.98
N GLY A 31 -12.92 10.31 -5.19
CA GLY A 31 -13.40 8.96 -5.50
C GLY A 31 -12.26 7.99 -5.76
N ALA A 32 -12.58 6.69 -5.71
CA ALA A 32 -11.66 5.63 -6.11
C ALA A 32 -11.15 5.85 -7.55
N GLY A 33 -9.87 5.56 -7.78
CA GLY A 33 -9.22 5.72 -9.10
C GLY A 33 -8.69 7.13 -9.38
N GLN A 34 -8.92 8.11 -8.50
CA GLN A 34 -8.39 9.45 -8.67
C GLN A 34 -6.96 9.60 -8.12
N CYS A 35 -6.15 10.40 -8.82
CA CYS A 35 -4.80 10.76 -8.38
C CYS A 35 -4.85 12.14 -7.74
N VAL A 36 -4.49 12.22 -6.46
CA VAL A 36 -4.61 13.44 -5.66
C VAL A 36 -3.30 13.74 -4.93
N THR A 37 -3.09 15.02 -4.67
CA THR A 37 -2.04 15.48 -3.75
C THR A 37 -2.69 15.77 -2.41
N LEU A 38 -2.05 15.36 -1.32
CA LEU A 38 -2.58 15.53 0.03
C LEU A 38 -1.51 16.07 0.96
N THR A 39 -1.95 16.84 1.95
CA THR A 39 -1.09 17.38 3.01
C THR A 39 -1.61 16.88 4.36
N PHE A 40 -0.71 16.64 5.30
CA PHE A 40 -1.05 16.14 6.63
C PHE A 40 -1.04 17.28 7.67
N ALA A 41 -1.87 17.15 8.70
CA ALA A 41 -1.87 18.09 9.83
C ALA A 41 -0.68 17.78 10.78
N PRO A 42 -0.07 18.78 11.42
CA PRO A 42 0.92 18.59 12.48
C PRO A 42 0.34 17.74 13.64
N GLU A 43 1.18 16.95 14.32
CA GLU A 43 0.78 16.21 15.54
C GLU A 43 0.29 17.13 16.69
N ALA A 44 0.54 18.43 16.62
CA ALA A 44 0.28 19.40 17.68
C ALA A 44 -1.01 20.23 17.54
N GLU A 45 -1.86 19.97 16.54
CA GLU A 45 -3.23 20.52 16.51
C GLU A 45 -4.22 19.42 16.86
N GLU A 46 -5.09 19.69 17.84
CA GLU A 46 -6.20 18.82 18.24
C GLU A 46 -6.88 18.20 17.02
N ALA A 47 -7.05 16.88 17.09
CA ALA A 47 -7.76 16.12 16.09
C ALA A 47 -9.17 16.71 15.91
N ILE A 48 -9.38 17.40 14.80
CA ILE A 48 -10.73 17.68 14.33
C ILE A 48 -11.35 16.31 14.04
N CYS A 49 -12.24 15.88 14.93
CA CYS A 49 -13.04 14.69 14.73
C CYS A 49 -13.78 14.85 13.40
N LEU A 50 -13.42 14.04 12.42
CA LEU A 50 -14.27 13.80 11.25
C LEU A 50 -15.41 12.85 11.67
N GLU A 51 -16.21 13.28 12.65
CA GLU A 51 -17.60 12.82 12.75
C GLU A 51 -18.34 13.52 11.61
N GLY A 52 -18.67 12.78 10.55
CA GLY A 52 -19.36 13.38 9.39
C GLY A 52 -19.23 12.69 8.04
N LEU A 53 -18.92 11.39 7.98
CA LEU A 53 -19.22 10.55 6.79
C LEU A 53 -20.47 9.67 6.97
N LEU A 54 -21.27 9.93 8.01
CA LEU A 54 -22.64 9.44 8.12
C LEU A 54 -23.54 10.67 8.32
N CYS A 55 -24.43 10.93 7.36
CA CYS A 55 -25.46 11.95 7.50
C CYS A 55 -26.37 11.61 8.69
N PRO A 56 -26.93 12.61 9.38
CA PRO A 56 -27.93 12.40 10.42
C PRO A 56 -29.28 12.14 9.74
N GLU A 57 -29.94 11.04 10.05
CA GLU A 57 -31.38 10.94 9.81
C GLU A 57 -32.07 10.27 11.01
N SER A 58 -32.93 11.05 11.67
CA SER A 58 -34.15 10.56 12.33
C SER A 58 -35.10 11.74 12.54
N PRO A 59 -36.42 11.55 12.71
CA PRO A 59 -37.31 10.46 12.26
C PRO A 59 -38.57 11.01 11.55
N ASN A 60 -39.14 10.29 10.57
CA ASN A 60 -40.60 10.30 10.36
C ASN A 60 -41.09 9.13 9.50
N GLU A 61 -42.26 8.61 9.88
CA GLU A 61 -42.85 7.33 9.46
C GLU A 61 -43.35 7.28 8.00
N GLY A 62 -43.22 6.11 7.37
CA GLY A 62 -43.87 5.73 6.10
C GLY A 62 -43.54 4.28 5.69
N PRO A 63 -44.44 3.53 5.02
CA PRO A 63 -44.50 2.06 5.07
C PRO A 63 -43.53 1.35 4.08
N PRO A 64 -43.39 0.01 4.15
CA PRO A 64 -42.18 -0.68 3.71
C PRO A 64 -42.21 -1.04 2.23
N CYS A 65 -41.14 -0.70 1.51
CA CYS A 65 -40.79 -1.31 0.23
C CYS A 65 -39.53 -2.17 0.43
N SER A 66 -39.66 -3.48 0.29
CA SER A 66 -38.57 -4.46 0.23
C SER A 66 -37.88 -4.48 -1.16
N PRO A 67 -36.84 -5.31 -1.37
CA PRO A 67 -35.42 -5.09 -1.07
C PRO A 67 -34.58 -4.89 -2.35
N LEU A 68 -33.48 -4.12 -2.28
CA LEU A 68 -32.41 -4.21 -3.29
C LEU A 68 -31.06 -4.38 -2.60
N GLN A 69 -30.47 -5.55 -2.87
CA GLN A 69 -29.11 -5.94 -2.54
C GLN A 69 -28.09 -4.91 -3.05
N GLY A 70 -27.08 -4.60 -2.24
CA GLY A 70 -25.94 -3.80 -2.71
C GLY A 70 -25.05 -3.26 -1.60
N GLY A 71 -24.53 -4.13 -0.74
CA GLY A 71 -23.46 -3.74 0.18
C GLY A 71 -22.17 -3.45 -0.58
N GLN A 72 -21.91 -2.18 -0.91
CA GLN A 72 -20.61 -1.73 -1.42
C GLN A 72 -19.84 -1.03 -0.31
N GLY A 73 -18.89 -1.76 0.27
CA GLY A 73 -17.86 -1.20 1.12
C GLY A 73 -17.00 -0.21 0.34
N VAL A 74 -16.74 0.95 0.95
CA VAL A 74 -15.89 2.01 0.39
C VAL A 74 -14.46 1.46 0.25
N GLN A 75 -14.08 1.15 -1.00
CA GLN A 75 -12.75 0.64 -1.33
C GLN A 75 -11.80 1.82 -1.59
N ILE A 76 -10.69 1.82 -0.85
CA ILE A 76 -9.78 2.97 -0.65
C ILE A 76 -8.79 3.11 -1.81
N CYS A 77 -8.50 4.35 -2.21
CA CYS A 77 -7.59 4.70 -3.30
C CYS A 77 -6.18 4.11 -3.13
N GLU A 78 -5.89 3.07 -3.91
CA GLU A 78 -4.58 2.43 -3.90
C GLU A 78 -3.48 3.27 -4.59
N ASN A 79 -3.77 4.40 -5.25
CA ASN A 79 -2.80 5.04 -6.17
C ASN A 79 -2.28 6.43 -5.76
N ALA A 80 -2.24 6.77 -4.46
CA ALA A 80 -1.71 8.07 -4.04
C ALA A 80 -0.21 8.19 -4.33
N LYS A 81 0.16 9.00 -5.33
CA LYS A 81 1.54 9.44 -5.52
C LYS A 81 1.84 10.53 -4.49
N ILE A 82 2.57 10.19 -3.44
CA ILE A 82 3.11 11.16 -2.50
C ILE A 82 4.38 11.75 -3.13
N ASN A 83 4.24 12.94 -3.72
CA ASN A 83 5.37 13.71 -4.26
C ASN A 83 5.67 14.86 -3.31
N HIS A 84 6.89 14.93 -2.78
CA HIS A 84 7.40 16.16 -2.18
C HIS A 84 7.73 17.14 -3.31
N GLY A 85 6.84 18.08 -3.58
CA GLY A 85 7.20 19.28 -4.31
C GLY A 85 8.11 20.12 -3.42
N ARG A 86 9.38 20.27 -3.81
CA ARG A 86 10.19 21.41 -3.37
C ARG A 86 9.66 22.62 -4.13
N ASP A 87 8.88 23.47 -3.46
CA ASP A 87 8.86 24.88 -3.83
C ASP A 87 10.04 25.52 -3.10
N VAL A 88 11.12 25.76 -3.86
CA VAL A 88 12.27 26.54 -3.40
C VAL A 88 11.82 28.00 -3.39
N ALA A 89 11.48 28.52 -2.21
CA ALA A 89 11.59 29.95 -1.96
C ALA A 89 13.02 30.19 -1.46
N GLU A 90 13.83 30.89 -2.26
CA GLU A 90 15.14 31.38 -1.81
C GLU A 90 14.96 32.31 -0.61
N GLY A 91 15.43 31.86 0.54
CA GLY A 91 15.44 32.61 1.79
C GLY A 91 16.33 31.87 2.78
N SER A 92 17.42 32.52 3.19
CA SER A 92 18.32 32.05 4.24
C SER A 92 17.54 31.88 5.55
N VAL A 93 17.20 30.63 5.92
CA VAL A 93 16.56 30.34 7.20
C VAL A 93 17.06 29.01 7.77
N ASP A 94 17.39 29.05 9.06
CA ASP A 94 18.00 28.04 9.91
C ASP A 94 17.39 26.62 9.77
N GLU A 95 18.24 25.64 9.43
CA GLU A 95 17.90 24.24 9.11
C GLU A 95 17.26 23.46 10.27
N ARG A 96 17.24 24.03 11.49
CA ARG A 96 16.84 23.34 12.72
C ARG A 96 15.38 23.55 13.14
N LEU A 97 14.64 24.48 12.52
CA LEU A 97 13.25 24.80 12.94
C LEU A 97 12.14 24.11 12.13
N PHE A 98 12.44 23.48 10.99
CA PHE A 98 11.40 23.03 10.04
C PHE A 98 10.74 21.68 10.33
N THR A 99 11.16 20.95 11.38
CA THR A 99 10.56 19.64 11.74
C THR A 99 9.48 19.73 12.81
N SER A 100 9.15 20.91 13.34
CA SER A 100 8.25 21.09 14.48
C SER A 100 6.75 20.94 14.18
N GLY A 101 6.36 20.72 12.93
CA GLY A 101 4.95 20.61 12.52
C GLY A 101 4.65 19.55 11.45
N VAL A 102 5.59 18.66 11.16
CA VAL A 102 5.36 17.54 10.26
C VAL A 102 5.21 16.30 11.14
N PRO A 103 4.14 15.49 11.01
CA PRO A 103 4.00 14.27 11.81
C PRO A 103 5.29 13.46 11.78
N ARG A 104 5.70 12.84 12.89
CA ARG A 104 6.93 12.02 12.95
C ARG A 104 7.01 10.96 11.84
N ALA A 105 5.87 10.52 11.29
CA ALA A 105 5.76 9.67 10.11
C ALA A 105 6.40 10.23 8.82
N LEU A 106 6.54 11.55 8.72
CA LEU A 106 6.77 12.30 7.46
C LEU A 106 8.08 13.09 7.42
N THR A 107 8.80 13.19 8.54
CA THR A 107 10.04 13.99 8.62
C THR A 107 11.27 13.27 8.05
N THR A 108 11.32 11.94 8.08
CA THR A 108 12.44 11.13 7.53
C THR A 108 12.04 9.72 7.04
N LYS A 109 10.76 9.33 7.16
CA LYS A 109 10.34 7.91 7.09
C LYS A 109 9.53 7.52 5.85
N THR A 110 9.20 8.45 4.94
CA THR A 110 8.37 8.14 3.77
C THR A 110 9.18 7.64 2.58
N TYR A 111 8.76 6.52 2.02
CA TYR A 111 9.34 5.92 0.82
C TYR A 111 8.24 5.52 -0.18
N LYS A 112 8.65 5.21 -1.41
CA LYS A 112 7.73 4.69 -2.43
C LYS A 112 7.25 3.29 -2.03
N GLY A 113 5.99 3.17 -1.64
CA GLY A 113 5.42 1.90 -1.17
C GLY A 113 4.53 2.04 0.05
N ILE A 114 4.63 3.18 0.76
CA ILE A 114 3.68 3.50 1.84
C ILE A 114 2.27 3.72 1.28
N VAL A 115 1.29 3.31 2.06
CA VAL A 115 -0.13 3.40 1.77
C VAL A 115 -0.84 4.21 2.85
N LEU A 116 -1.91 4.89 2.43
CA LEU A 116 -2.85 5.56 3.33
C LEU A 116 -4.14 4.74 3.35
N VAL A 117 -4.47 4.16 4.50
CA VAL A 117 -5.53 3.16 4.63
C VAL A 117 -6.44 3.48 5.81
N SER A 118 -7.67 2.98 5.78
CA SER A 118 -8.60 3.11 6.90
C SER A 118 -8.16 2.19 8.04
N PRO A 119 -8.29 2.62 9.32
CA PRO A 119 -8.11 1.73 10.47
C PRO A 119 -8.95 0.45 10.39
N ALA A 120 -10.17 0.53 9.82
CA ALA A 120 -11.07 -0.62 9.66
C ALA A 120 -10.52 -1.70 8.71
N ALA A 121 -9.52 -1.36 7.88
CA ALA A 121 -8.87 -2.33 7.00
C ALA A 121 -7.83 -3.21 7.73
N CYS A 122 -7.54 -2.94 9.00
CA CYS A 122 -6.56 -3.65 9.82
C CYS A 122 -5.26 -3.96 9.05
N PRO A 123 -4.57 -2.92 8.54
CA PRO A 123 -3.43 -3.11 7.66
C PRO A 123 -2.26 -3.77 8.40
N VAL A 124 -1.56 -4.68 7.72
CA VAL A 124 -0.39 -5.37 8.25
C VAL A 124 0.74 -5.27 7.24
N ALA A 125 1.93 -4.98 7.73
CA ALA A 125 3.15 -5.09 6.95
C ALA A 125 3.71 -6.50 7.10
N ALA A 126 4.03 -7.15 5.98
CA ALA A 126 4.53 -8.51 5.97
C ALA A 126 5.95 -8.54 5.39
N LEU A 127 6.86 -9.21 6.09
CA LEU A 127 8.16 -9.60 5.52
C LEU A 127 8.02 -10.85 4.65
N GLU A 128 7.14 -11.76 5.05
CA GLU A 128 6.90 -13.02 4.38
C GLU A 128 5.46 -13.15 3.93
N PHE A 129 5.25 -13.72 2.76
CA PHE A 129 3.92 -13.97 2.24
C PHE A 129 3.95 -15.14 1.27
N GLU A 130 2.79 -15.74 1.07
CA GLU A 130 2.58 -16.80 0.11
C GLU A 130 1.86 -16.28 -1.12
N ALA A 131 2.27 -16.76 -2.28
CA ALA A 131 1.73 -16.35 -3.56
C ALA A 131 1.59 -17.54 -4.49
N GLU A 132 0.57 -17.47 -5.33
CA GLU A 132 0.41 -18.36 -6.48
C GLU A 132 0.92 -17.63 -7.71
N ILE A 133 1.88 -18.23 -8.41
CA ILE A 133 2.53 -17.63 -9.57
C ILE A 133 2.53 -18.58 -10.76
N VAL A 134 2.52 -17.99 -11.95
CA VAL A 134 2.71 -18.65 -13.23
C VAL A 134 4.07 -18.25 -13.77
N VAL A 135 4.92 -19.24 -14.05
CA VAL A 135 6.25 -19.00 -14.64
C VAL A 135 6.09 -18.74 -16.14
N LEU A 136 6.50 -17.56 -16.58
CA LEU A 136 6.37 -17.11 -17.97
C LEU A 136 7.61 -17.40 -18.81
N SER A 137 8.79 -17.39 -18.19
CA SER A 137 10.07 -17.53 -18.87
C SER A 137 11.13 -18.17 -17.98
N ASP A 138 11.92 -19.03 -18.60
CA ASP A 138 13.06 -19.77 -18.06
C ASP A 138 14.39 -19.32 -18.71
N THR A 139 14.43 -18.10 -19.29
CA THR A 139 15.63 -17.58 -19.98
C THR A 139 16.89 -17.59 -19.10
N HIS A 140 16.73 -17.46 -17.78
CA HIS A 140 17.82 -17.46 -16.80
C HIS A 140 17.85 -18.75 -15.96
N GLY A 141 17.24 -19.83 -16.45
CA GLY A 141 17.03 -21.08 -15.73
C GLY A 141 15.62 -21.18 -15.11
N PRO A 142 15.26 -22.36 -14.56
CA PRO A 142 13.99 -22.56 -13.88
C PRO A 142 13.93 -21.70 -12.61
N LEU A 143 12.71 -21.33 -12.20
CA LEU A 143 12.50 -20.60 -10.96
C LEU A 143 12.72 -21.56 -9.79
N SER A 144 13.76 -21.38 -8.99
CA SER A 144 14.11 -22.28 -7.88
C SER A 144 14.21 -21.57 -6.53
N CYS A 145 14.12 -22.33 -5.44
CA CYS A 145 14.36 -21.83 -4.10
C CYS A 145 15.74 -21.13 -3.98
N ASN A 146 15.83 -20.17 -3.06
CA ASN A 146 16.97 -19.28 -2.82
C ASN A 146 17.30 -18.26 -3.92
N LEU A 147 16.54 -18.22 -5.02
CA LEU A 147 16.62 -17.09 -5.94
C LEU A 147 16.18 -15.81 -5.23
N GLU A 148 16.80 -14.70 -5.61
CA GLU A 148 16.52 -13.37 -5.05
C GLU A 148 15.99 -12.43 -6.14
N PRO A 149 14.79 -12.70 -6.71
CA PRO A 149 14.21 -11.83 -7.72
C PRO A 149 13.79 -10.47 -7.15
N SER A 150 13.69 -9.48 -8.03
CA SER A 150 12.98 -8.24 -7.74
C SER A 150 11.48 -8.47 -7.87
N LEU A 151 10.75 -8.26 -6.78
CA LEU A 151 9.29 -8.29 -6.78
C LEU A 151 8.74 -6.89 -6.99
N HIS A 152 7.88 -6.77 -7.99
CA HIS A 152 7.03 -5.61 -8.14
C HIS A 152 5.66 -5.96 -7.57
N ILE A 153 5.28 -5.31 -6.48
CA ILE A 153 3.97 -5.44 -5.85
C ILE A 153 3.40 -4.03 -5.71
N HIS A 154 2.20 -3.82 -6.27
CA HIS A 154 1.56 -2.52 -6.22
C HIS A 154 2.44 -1.37 -6.80
N LYS A 155 2.95 -0.45 -5.96
CA LYS A 155 3.89 0.64 -6.31
C LYS A 155 5.30 0.41 -5.75
N THR A 156 5.48 -0.68 -5.02
CA THR A 156 6.73 -1.07 -4.40
C THR A 156 7.55 -1.95 -5.32
N ARG A 157 8.87 -1.77 -5.29
CA ARG A 157 9.83 -2.68 -5.91
C ARG A 157 10.87 -3.06 -4.86
N GLN A 158 10.95 -4.34 -4.53
CA GLN A 158 11.88 -4.81 -3.51
C GLN A 158 12.40 -6.19 -3.89
N THR A 159 13.69 -6.43 -3.64
CA THR A 159 14.26 -7.77 -3.75
C THR A 159 13.66 -8.67 -2.66
N ALA A 160 13.25 -9.86 -3.05
CA ALA A 160 12.76 -10.87 -2.14
C ALA A 160 13.46 -12.20 -2.40
N LYS A 161 13.67 -12.98 -1.34
CA LYS A 161 14.14 -14.36 -1.44
C LYS A 161 12.97 -15.30 -1.64
N LEU A 162 13.07 -16.18 -2.62
CA LEU A 162 12.14 -17.30 -2.80
C LEU A 162 12.50 -18.40 -1.81
N LEU A 163 11.71 -18.55 -0.76
CA LEU A 163 11.97 -19.50 0.33
C LEU A 163 11.59 -20.93 -0.04
N SER A 164 10.39 -21.11 -0.60
CA SER A 164 9.85 -22.41 -0.96
C SER A 164 8.98 -22.34 -2.20
N ILE A 165 8.92 -23.46 -2.91
CA ILE A 165 7.99 -23.72 -4.02
C ILE A 165 7.29 -25.03 -3.65
N ASP A 166 5.96 -24.99 -3.54
CA ASP A 166 5.14 -26.14 -3.27
C ASP A 166 4.75 -26.82 -4.59
N GLN A 167 5.60 -27.76 -5.00
CA GLN A 167 5.42 -28.54 -6.22
C GLN A 167 5.83 -30.01 -5.99
N GLY A 168 5.40 -30.57 -4.86
CA GLY A 168 5.74 -31.93 -4.46
C GLY A 168 7.23 -32.08 -4.10
N ARG A 169 7.95 -33.00 -4.75
CA ARG A 169 9.40 -33.22 -4.50
C ARG A 169 10.32 -32.24 -5.23
N ARG A 170 9.80 -31.39 -6.12
CA ARG A 170 10.60 -30.44 -6.91
C ARG A 170 10.72 -29.11 -6.18
N SER A 171 11.95 -28.58 -6.12
CA SER A 171 12.26 -27.25 -5.57
C SER A 171 12.47 -26.20 -6.67
N SER A 172 11.97 -26.47 -7.87
CA SER A 172 12.07 -25.59 -9.03
C SER A 172 10.85 -25.72 -9.95
N ALA A 173 10.46 -24.62 -10.58
CA ALA A 173 9.35 -24.52 -11.51
C ALA A 173 9.84 -24.02 -12.88
N GLY A 174 9.40 -24.70 -13.95
CA GLY A 174 9.71 -24.38 -15.33
C GLY A 174 8.63 -23.50 -15.99
N LYS A 175 8.90 -23.06 -17.22
CA LYS A 175 7.96 -22.26 -18.01
C LYS A 175 6.59 -22.94 -18.15
N GLY A 176 5.52 -22.19 -17.93
CA GLY A 176 4.13 -22.64 -18.05
C GLY A 176 3.57 -23.30 -16.78
N GLU A 177 4.41 -23.58 -15.78
CA GLU A 177 3.94 -24.16 -14.52
C GLU A 177 3.33 -23.07 -13.62
N THR A 178 2.23 -23.43 -12.95
CA THR A 178 1.65 -22.66 -11.86
C THR A 178 2.06 -23.29 -10.54
N VAL A 179 2.59 -22.49 -9.63
CA VAL A 179 3.11 -22.97 -8.34
C VAL A 179 2.73 -22.05 -7.21
N HIS A 180 2.51 -22.66 -6.05
CA HIS A 180 2.38 -21.95 -4.79
C HIS A 180 3.77 -21.76 -4.18
N CYS A 181 4.09 -20.56 -3.72
CA CYS A 181 5.45 -20.23 -3.28
C CYS A 181 5.45 -19.23 -2.13
N ARG A 182 6.51 -19.27 -1.32
CA ARG A 182 6.72 -18.35 -0.21
C ARG A 182 7.86 -17.40 -0.50
N PHE A 183 7.60 -16.11 -0.43
CA PHE A 183 8.60 -15.06 -0.60
C PHE A 183 8.91 -14.38 0.73
N ARG A 184 10.15 -13.89 0.86
CA ARG A 184 10.57 -13.02 1.95
C ARG A 184 11.25 -11.77 1.41
N PHE A 185 10.72 -10.58 1.71
CA PHE A 185 11.39 -9.33 1.42
C PHE A 185 12.72 -9.22 2.18
N LEU A 186 13.78 -8.75 1.49
CA LEU A 186 15.11 -8.71 2.08
C LEU A 186 15.37 -7.49 2.97
N PHE A 187 14.73 -6.35 2.70
CA PHE A 187 15.10 -5.09 3.37
C PHE A 187 14.09 -4.65 4.42
N HIS A 188 12.80 -4.65 4.11
CA HIS A 188 11.76 -4.14 5.00
C HIS A 188 10.39 -4.77 4.69
N ALA A 189 9.55 -4.83 5.72
CA ALA A 189 8.17 -5.30 5.59
C ALA A 189 7.37 -4.34 4.71
N GLU A 190 6.56 -4.87 3.80
CA GLU A 190 5.72 -4.07 2.91
C GLU A 190 4.25 -4.30 3.21
N TYR A 191 3.40 -3.34 2.84
CA TYR A 191 1.97 -3.56 2.89
C TYR A 191 1.59 -4.54 1.79
N VAL A 192 1.14 -5.72 2.23
CA VAL A 192 0.71 -6.80 1.37
C VAL A 192 -0.74 -7.12 1.72
N ARG A 193 -1.57 -7.40 0.71
CA ARG A 193 -2.95 -7.89 0.88
C ARG A 193 -3.19 -9.08 -0.04
N VAL A 194 -4.01 -10.02 0.44
CA VAL A 194 -4.50 -11.13 -0.39
C VAL A 194 -5.17 -10.57 -1.64
N GLY A 195 -4.90 -11.21 -2.78
CA GLY A 195 -5.35 -10.79 -4.10
C GLY A 195 -4.48 -9.70 -4.77
N MET A 196 -3.45 -9.18 -4.09
CA MET A 196 -2.52 -8.25 -4.75
C MET A 196 -1.72 -8.98 -5.83
N MET A 197 -1.67 -8.39 -7.02
CA MET A 197 -0.85 -8.87 -8.12
C MET A 197 0.64 -8.65 -7.82
N ILE A 198 1.45 -9.66 -8.11
CA ILE A 198 2.90 -9.62 -8.06
C ILE A 198 3.50 -9.90 -9.43
N VAL A 199 4.61 -9.24 -9.73
CA VAL A 199 5.43 -9.51 -10.92
C VAL A 199 6.85 -9.82 -10.46
N VAL A 200 7.31 -11.03 -10.76
CA VAL A 200 8.64 -11.53 -10.40
C VAL A 200 9.60 -11.19 -11.53
N ARG A 201 10.72 -10.55 -11.21
CA ARG A 201 11.70 -10.10 -12.21
C ARG A 201 13.13 -10.52 -11.89
N ILE A 202 13.80 -11.05 -12.91
CA ILE A 202 15.25 -11.31 -12.95
C ILE A 202 15.76 -10.66 -14.24
N GLY A 203 16.03 -9.35 -14.19
CA GLY A 203 16.24 -8.48 -15.38
C GLY A 203 14.96 -8.25 -16.20
N ARG A 204 14.25 -9.32 -16.56
CA ARG A 204 12.96 -9.35 -17.26
C ARG A 204 11.89 -10.00 -16.37
N THR A 205 10.64 -9.90 -16.78
CA THR A 205 9.54 -10.60 -16.11
C THR A 205 9.71 -12.11 -16.32
N VAL A 206 9.84 -12.86 -15.23
CA VAL A 206 10.00 -14.32 -15.24
C VAL A 206 8.74 -15.03 -14.77
N ALA A 207 7.97 -14.41 -13.88
CA ALA A 207 6.69 -14.94 -13.41
C ALA A 207 5.73 -13.80 -13.04
N VAL A 208 4.44 -14.11 -13.03
CA VAL A 208 3.37 -13.23 -12.56
C VAL A 208 2.43 -14.02 -11.66
N GLY A 209 1.74 -13.35 -10.75
CA GLY A 209 0.82 -14.06 -9.87
C GLY A 209 0.12 -13.14 -8.90
N TRP A 210 -0.42 -13.71 -7.84
CA TRP A 210 -1.12 -12.99 -6.79
C TRP A 210 -0.78 -13.53 -5.42
N VAL A 211 -0.90 -12.66 -4.42
CA VAL A 211 -0.76 -13.03 -3.02
C VAL A 211 -1.98 -13.85 -2.58
N VAL A 212 -1.75 -14.98 -1.95
CA VAL A 212 -2.82 -15.85 -1.41
C VAL A 212 -2.91 -15.77 0.10
N GLN A 213 -1.78 -15.63 0.80
CA GLN A 213 -1.74 -15.55 2.26
C GLN A 213 -0.62 -14.63 2.72
N ARG A 214 -0.84 -13.98 3.87
CA ARG A 214 0.17 -13.18 4.59
C ARG A 214 0.63 -13.99 5.79
N CYS A 215 1.94 -14.08 6.02
CA CYS A 215 2.52 -14.84 7.13
C CYS A 215 2.70 -13.98 8.38
#